data_AF-B0MQM3-F1
#
_entry.id   AF-B0MQM3-F1
#
_cell.length_a   1.000
_cell.length_b   1.000
_cell.length_c   1.000
_cell.angle_alpha   90.00
_cell.angle_beta   90.00
_cell.angle_gamma   90.00
#
_symmetry.space_group_name_H-M   'P 1'
#
loop_
_entity.id
_entity.type
_entity.pdbx_description
1 polymer ?
#
loop_
_entity_poly.entity_id
_entity_poly.type
_entity_poly.pdbx_seq_one_letter_code
_entity_poly.pdbx_strand_id
1 'polypeptide(L)'
;MKPLPSYWTFDRFIRNLDNALLKKLMQSQVLKLSKMGIIDTSFIALDSTPISANTKQNNPKSFAKNKFAKGNQPKSDEDCGLGVHTASNQHNERNFEYYWGYKNHILVDCITGLPIFEMTTTADVADSTVVLDILSQTNDFLSIEECTFFADKGYDVKAIYNAVKDIYHGECFIPINKRNTKNPKKLSTGHPICEAGLAMHKDGKFSDNGRTRQKYCCPFKRSKSGCCPCNHKNWNNGKKTRGCTKYVTLPDDY
;
A
#
# COMPACT_ATOMS: atom_id res chain seq x y z
N MET A 1 -13.10 -40.17 30.12
CA MET A 1 -12.70 -39.12 29.15
C MET A 1 -12.05 -39.78 27.95
N LYS A 2 -12.33 -39.33 26.72
CA LYS A 2 -11.59 -39.80 25.55
C LYS A 2 -10.16 -39.21 25.58
N PRO A 3 -9.12 -39.96 25.18
CA PRO A 3 -7.77 -39.43 25.09
C PRO A 3 -7.70 -38.33 24.04
N LEU A 4 -6.82 -37.34 24.27
CA LEU A 4 -6.56 -36.30 23.28
C LEU A 4 -5.96 -36.91 22.01
N PRO A 5 -6.31 -36.41 20.82
CA PRO A 5 -5.66 -36.82 19.58
C PRO A 5 -4.14 -36.59 19.65
N SER A 6 -3.37 -37.42 18.95
CA SER A 6 -1.93 -37.23 18.84
C SER A 6 -1.59 -35.96 18.07
N TYR A 7 -0.38 -35.42 18.28
CA TYR A 7 0.13 -34.26 17.53
C TYR A 7 0.00 -34.44 16.00
N TRP A 8 0.36 -35.63 15.50
CA TRP A 8 0.25 -35.98 14.07
C TRP A 8 -1.18 -35.93 13.54
N THR A 9 -2.16 -36.26 14.39
CA THR A 9 -3.58 -36.18 14.03
C THR A 9 -4.01 -34.73 13.88
N PHE A 10 -3.58 -33.85 14.80
CA PHE A 10 -3.85 -32.41 14.71
C PHE A 10 -3.14 -31.75 13.53
N ASP A 11 -1.87 -32.05 13.29
CA ASP A 11 -1.12 -31.51 12.15
C ASP A 11 -1.78 -31.88 10.82
N ARG A 12 -2.16 -33.15 10.65
CA ARG A 12 -2.90 -33.60 9.48
C ARG A 12 -4.27 -32.91 9.37
N PHE A 13 -4.99 -32.75 10.47
CA PHE A 13 -6.26 -32.03 10.46
C PHE A 13 -6.08 -30.59 9.98
N ILE A 14 -5.11 -29.86 10.51
CA ILE A 14 -4.84 -28.46 10.11
C ILE A 14 -4.43 -28.39 8.64
N ARG A 15 -3.55 -29.28 8.18
CA ARG A 15 -3.07 -29.31 6.78
C ARG A 15 -4.16 -29.68 5.77
N ASN A 16 -5.11 -30.51 6.17
CA ASN A 16 -6.14 -31.04 5.28
C ASN A 16 -7.50 -30.34 5.45
N LEU A 17 -7.64 -29.43 6.41
CA LEU A 17 -8.86 -28.67 6.59
C LEU A 17 -9.04 -27.70 5.42
N ASP A 18 -10.15 -27.85 4.70
CA ASP A 18 -10.45 -27.00 3.56
C ASP A 18 -10.67 -25.54 3.99
N ASN A 19 -9.76 -24.66 3.60
CA ASN A 19 -9.89 -23.22 3.87
C ASN A 19 -11.13 -22.62 3.21
N ALA A 20 -11.58 -23.16 2.06
CA ALA A 20 -12.79 -22.67 1.40
C ALA A 20 -14.04 -22.91 2.27
N LEU A 21 -14.06 -23.99 3.06
CA LEU A 21 -15.13 -24.23 4.02
C LEU A 21 -15.13 -23.20 5.16
N LEU A 22 -13.95 -22.84 5.67
CA LEU A 22 -13.82 -21.79 6.71
C LEU A 22 -14.26 -20.43 6.19
N LYS A 23 -13.86 -20.05 4.97
CA LYS A 23 -14.29 -18.80 4.32
C LYS A 23 -15.80 -18.75 4.12
N LYS A 24 -16.41 -19.83 3.64
CA LYS A 24 -17.87 -19.95 3.52
C LYS A 24 -18.57 -19.84 4.88
N LEU A 25 -18.01 -20.46 5.92
CA LEU A 25 -18.54 -20.35 7.28
C LEU A 25 -18.51 -18.90 7.76
N MET A 26 -17.39 -18.21 7.61
CA MET A 26 -17.27 -16.79 7.97
C MET A 26 -18.31 -15.94 7.23
N GLN A 27 -18.40 -16.06 5.90
CA GLN A 27 -19.40 -15.34 5.09
C GLN A 27 -20.83 -15.61 5.59
N SER A 28 -21.16 -16.86 5.93
CA SER A 28 -22.48 -17.20 6.46
C SER A 28 -22.79 -16.53 7.81
N GLN A 29 -21.78 -16.37 8.68
CA GLN A 29 -21.94 -15.67 9.95
C GLN A 29 -22.12 -14.16 9.73
N VAL A 30 -21.32 -13.55 8.86
CA VAL A 30 -21.42 -12.13 8.50
C VAL A 30 -22.79 -11.81 7.92
N LEU A 31 -23.28 -12.63 6.98
CA LEU A 31 -24.63 -12.48 6.41
C LEU A 31 -25.73 -12.61 7.46
N LYS A 32 -25.56 -13.51 8.44
CA LYS A 32 -26.52 -13.66 9.53
C LYS A 32 -26.53 -12.42 10.43
N LEU A 33 -25.36 -11.89 10.78
CA LEU A 33 -25.22 -10.68 11.59
C LEU A 33 -25.77 -9.44 10.86
N SER A 34 -25.54 -9.33 9.56
CA SER A 34 -26.12 -8.27 8.72
C SER A 34 -27.65 -8.33 8.68
N LYS A 35 -28.24 -9.52 8.49
CA LYS A 35 -29.71 -9.71 8.56
C LYS A 35 -30.30 -9.37 9.93
N MET A 36 -29.51 -9.49 10.99
CA MET A 36 -29.91 -9.10 12.35
C MET A 36 -29.72 -7.60 12.61
N GLY A 37 -29.16 -6.84 11.66
CA GLY A 37 -28.84 -5.43 11.83
C GLY A 37 -27.68 -5.17 12.80
N ILE A 38 -26.81 -6.17 13.02
CA ILE A 38 -25.65 -6.04 13.91
C ILE A 38 -24.45 -5.47 13.14
N ILE A 39 -24.17 -6.03 11.96
CA ILE A 39 -23.11 -5.53 11.06
C ILE A 39 -23.76 -4.72 9.96
N ASP A 40 -23.21 -3.54 9.69
CA ASP A 40 -23.43 -2.82 8.45
C ASP A 40 -22.10 -2.55 7.73
N THR A 41 -22.19 -2.11 6.48
CA THR A 41 -21.05 -1.81 5.60
C THR A 41 -20.89 -0.30 5.37
N SER A 42 -21.57 0.52 6.18
CA SER A 42 -21.56 1.98 6.01
C SER A 42 -20.25 2.61 6.46
N PHE A 43 -19.61 2.07 7.50
CA PHE A 43 -18.28 2.49 7.94
C PHE A 43 -17.37 1.27 8.03
N ILE A 44 -16.47 1.14 7.06
CA ILE A 44 -15.56 -0.01 6.96
C ILE A 44 -14.11 0.43 7.07
N ALA A 45 -13.30 -0.37 7.74
CA ALA A 45 -11.86 -0.16 7.82
C ALA A 45 -11.11 -1.40 7.37
N LEU A 46 -9.97 -1.19 6.71
CA LEU A 46 -9.04 -2.25 6.34
C LEU A 46 -7.70 -2.03 7.02
N ASP A 47 -7.23 -3.05 7.72
CA ASP A 47 -5.88 -3.10 8.26
C ASP A 47 -5.27 -4.49 8.09
N SER A 48 -3.94 -4.56 8.16
CA SER A 48 -3.20 -5.82 8.05
C SER A 48 -2.46 -6.12 9.35
N THR A 49 -2.49 -7.39 9.77
CA THR A 49 -1.75 -7.86 10.94
C THR A 49 -0.67 -8.86 10.51
N PRO A 50 0.59 -8.69 10.95
CA PRO A 50 1.67 -9.63 10.61
C PRO A 50 1.48 -10.96 11.33
N ILE A 51 1.71 -12.07 10.62
CA ILE A 51 1.72 -13.43 11.16
C ILE A 51 3.10 -14.03 10.93
N SER A 52 3.86 -14.24 12.01
CA SER A 52 5.19 -14.84 11.92
C SER A 52 5.11 -16.33 11.63
N ALA A 53 5.83 -16.79 10.60
CA ALA A 53 5.98 -18.21 10.30
C ALA A 53 6.78 -18.91 11.42
N ASN A 54 6.47 -20.19 11.66
CA ASN A 54 7.19 -21.00 12.64
C ASN A 54 8.53 -21.49 12.08
N THR A 55 9.52 -20.60 12.06
CA THR A 55 10.84 -20.84 11.47
C THR A 55 11.96 -20.52 12.46
N LYS A 56 13.09 -21.21 12.33
CA LYS A 56 14.28 -20.92 13.16
C LYS A 56 14.87 -19.52 12.89
N GLN A 57 14.56 -18.93 11.74
CA GLN A 57 14.99 -17.59 11.35
C GLN A 57 14.27 -16.51 12.17
N ASN A 58 13.00 -16.74 12.51
CA ASN A 58 12.24 -15.82 13.35
C ASN A 58 12.60 -15.95 14.84
N ASN A 59 13.22 -17.06 15.26
CA ASN A 59 13.62 -17.24 16.66
C ASN A 59 14.84 -16.34 17.01
N PRO A 60 14.70 -15.38 17.94
CA PRO A 60 15.82 -14.52 18.35
C PRO A 60 17.01 -15.31 18.90
N LYS A 61 16.74 -16.44 19.58
CA LYS A 61 17.74 -17.33 20.19
C LYS A 61 18.46 -18.26 19.20
N SER A 62 18.05 -18.26 17.93
CA SER A 62 18.72 -19.06 16.90
C SER A 62 20.10 -18.50 16.57
N PHE A 63 21.11 -19.35 16.41
CA PHE A 63 22.47 -18.97 16.00
C PHE A 63 22.64 -18.89 14.46
N ALA A 64 21.55 -19.01 13.70
CA ALA A 64 21.60 -18.93 12.25
C ALA A 64 22.14 -17.56 11.79
N LYS A 65 23.12 -17.56 10.89
CA LYS A 65 23.63 -16.34 10.24
C LYS A 65 22.68 -15.91 9.13
N ASN A 66 22.61 -14.61 8.85
CA ASN A 66 21.84 -14.03 7.74
C ASN A 66 20.36 -14.48 7.73
N LYS A 67 19.72 -14.49 8.91
CA LYS A 67 18.35 -15.00 9.10
C LYS A 67 17.33 -14.38 8.15
N PHE A 68 17.50 -13.09 7.83
CA PHE A 68 16.56 -12.29 7.04
C PHE A 68 17.12 -11.88 5.67
N ALA A 69 18.09 -12.63 5.15
CA ALA A 69 18.52 -12.45 3.76
C ALA A 69 17.50 -13.06 2.81
N LYS A 70 17.07 -12.34 1.77
CA LYS A 70 16.08 -12.82 0.79
C LYS A 70 16.41 -14.18 0.17
N GLY A 71 17.70 -14.48 -0.05
CA GLY A 71 18.14 -15.78 -0.57
C GLY A 71 18.14 -16.94 0.45
N ASN A 72 17.72 -16.70 1.69
CA ASN A 72 17.75 -17.67 2.78
C ASN A 72 16.32 -18.10 3.19
N GLN A 73 15.52 -18.51 2.19
CA GLN A 73 14.14 -18.96 2.35
C GLN A 73 14.03 -20.08 3.41
N PRO A 74 13.09 -20.00 4.38
CA PRO A 74 12.89 -21.06 5.35
C PRO A 74 12.40 -22.38 4.73
N LYS A 75 13.15 -23.47 4.96
CA LYS A 75 12.75 -24.82 4.53
C LYS A 75 11.54 -25.40 5.26
N SER A 76 11.23 -24.89 6.46
CA SER A 76 10.10 -25.36 7.26
C SER A 76 8.76 -24.78 6.80
N ASP A 77 8.80 -23.72 6.00
CA ASP A 77 7.64 -22.98 5.51
C ASP A 77 8.08 -22.26 4.22
N GLU A 78 8.03 -22.97 3.10
CA GLU A 78 8.57 -22.49 1.82
C GLU A 78 7.72 -21.37 1.22
N ASP A 79 6.44 -21.29 1.59
CA ASP A 79 5.48 -20.32 1.09
C ASP A 79 5.60 -18.95 1.78
N CYS A 80 6.24 -18.87 2.96
CA CYS A 80 6.29 -17.61 3.72
C CYS A 80 7.11 -16.52 3.01
N GLY A 81 6.68 -15.26 3.13
CA GLY A 81 7.37 -14.10 2.56
C GLY A 81 8.28 -13.39 3.58
N LEU A 82 9.29 -12.66 3.10
CA LEU A 82 10.09 -11.80 3.96
C LEU A 82 9.39 -10.44 4.16
N GLY A 83 8.84 -10.23 5.34
CA GLY A 83 8.19 -8.99 5.76
C GLY A 83 9.09 -8.05 6.56
N VAL A 84 8.61 -6.82 6.70
CA VAL A 84 9.16 -5.82 7.62
C VAL A 84 8.00 -5.14 8.33
N HIS A 85 8.11 -4.98 9.64
CA HIS A 85 7.19 -4.16 10.41
C HIS A 85 7.98 -3.16 11.27
N THR A 86 7.31 -2.10 11.71
CA THR A 86 7.94 -1.10 12.57
C THR A 86 7.80 -1.58 14.01
N ALA A 87 8.92 -1.72 14.73
CA ALA A 87 8.98 -2.26 16.08
C ALA A 87 8.62 -1.23 17.17
N SER A 88 8.49 0.05 16.81
CA SER A 88 8.10 1.13 17.73
C SER A 88 7.14 2.10 17.07
N ASN A 89 6.08 2.46 17.81
CA ASN A 89 5.15 3.53 17.46
C ASN A 89 5.72 4.92 17.80
N GLN A 90 6.92 5.01 18.39
CA GLN A 90 7.55 6.28 18.71
C GLN A 90 8.10 6.96 17.45
N HIS A 91 7.76 8.23 17.28
CA HIS A 91 8.11 9.02 16.11
C HIS A 91 9.62 9.15 15.87
N ASN A 92 10.45 8.97 16.91
CA ASN A 92 11.89 9.21 16.90
C ASN A 92 12.75 7.94 16.86
N GLU A 93 12.16 6.75 17.06
CA GLU A 93 12.89 5.47 17.01
C GLU A 93 12.29 4.57 15.93
N ARG A 94 12.85 4.66 14.72
CA ARG A 94 12.47 3.75 13.63
C ARG A 94 13.28 2.46 13.72
N ASN A 95 12.94 1.64 14.70
CA ASN A 95 13.36 0.26 14.71
C ASN A 95 12.46 -0.51 13.72
N PHE A 96 13.08 -1.15 12.73
CA PHE A 96 12.38 -2.03 11.80
C PHE A 96 12.78 -3.45 12.11
N GLU A 97 11.78 -4.33 12.23
CA GLU A 97 11.99 -5.75 12.46
C GLU A 97 11.59 -6.54 11.22
N TYR A 98 12.53 -7.36 10.75
CA TYR A 98 12.29 -8.30 9.68
C TYR A 98 11.74 -9.59 10.25
N TYR A 99 10.83 -10.22 9.52
CA TYR A 99 10.28 -11.51 9.87
C TYR A 99 9.93 -12.28 8.60
N TRP A 100 10.02 -13.61 8.67
CA TRP A 100 9.44 -14.49 7.67
C TRP A 100 8.00 -14.80 8.05
N GLY A 101 7.06 -14.69 7.12
CA GLY A 101 5.67 -14.97 7.45
C GLY A 101 4.67 -14.46 6.43
N TYR A 102 3.53 -14.09 6.97
CA TYR A 102 2.32 -13.71 6.25
C TYR A 102 1.79 -12.39 6.81
N LYS A 103 0.76 -11.87 6.15
CA LYS A 103 -0.11 -10.80 6.64
C LYS A 103 -1.55 -11.23 6.47
N ASN A 104 -2.37 -11.04 7.49
CA ASN A 104 -3.80 -11.17 7.39
C ASN A 104 -4.42 -9.79 7.27
N HIS A 105 -5.08 -9.53 6.15
CA HIS A 105 -5.78 -8.29 5.84
C HIS A 105 -7.24 -8.47 6.24
N ILE A 106 -7.73 -7.64 7.16
CA ILE A 106 -9.06 -7.81 7.75
C ILE A 106 -9.87 -6.56 7.48
N LEU A 107 -10.98 -6.74 6.74
CA LEU A 107 -12.00 -5.71 6.58
C LEU A 107 -12.98 -5.83 7.75
N VAL A 108 -13.22 -4.73 8.45
CA VAL A 108 -14.08 -4.68 9.63
C VAL A 108 -15.19 -3.66 9.47
N ASP A 109 -16.31 -3.90 10.14
CA ASP A 109 -17.28 -2.86 10.48
C ASP A 109 -16.70 -2.02 11.63
N CYS A 110 -16.53 -0.72 11.40
CA CYS A 110 -15.96 0.21 12.38
C CYS A 110 -16.86 0.45 13.60
N ILE A 111 -18.17 0.24 13.47
CA ILE A 111 -19.12 0.48 14.56
C ILE A 111 -19.02 -0.65 15.59
N THR A 112 -19.04 -1.90 15.12
CA THR A 112 -18.99 -3.07 16.02
C THR A 112 -17.59 -3.61 16.25
N GLY A 113 -16.64 -3.30 15.36
CA GLY A 113 -15.31 -3.91 15.34
C GLY A 113 -15.30 -5.36 14.84
N LEU A 114 -16.42 -5.87 14.29
CA LEU A 114 -16.52 -7.24 13.82
C LEU A 114 -15.92 -7.40 12.41
N PRO A 115 -15.22 -8.52 12.14
CA PRO A 115 -14.65 -8.77 10.83
C PRO A 115 -15.73 -9.15 9.81
N ILE A 116 -15.67 -8.52 8.64
CA ILE A 116 -16.53 -8.74 7.48
C ILE A 116 -15.85 -9.69 6.49
N PHE A 117 -14.55 -9.48 6.25
CA PHE A 117 -13.77 -10.26 5.28
C PHE A 117 -12.32 -10.37 5.73
N GLU A 118 -11.66 -11.49 5.41
CA GLU A 118 -10.22 -11.64 5.61
C GLU A 118 -9.52 -12.19 4.37
N MET A 119 -8.26 -11.79 4.18
CA MET A 119 -7.38 -12.32 3.16
C MET A 119 -5.97 -12.46 3.72
N THR A 120 -5.38 -13.65 3.62
CA THR A 120 -3.98 -13.88 3.99
C THR A 120 -3.09 -13.84 2.77
N THR A 121 -2.00 -13.06 2.84
CA THR A 121 -0.93 -13.03 1.83
C THR A 121 0.42 -13.32 2.47
N THR A 122 1.44 -13.58 1.65
CA THR A 122 2.83 -13.57 2.13
C THR A 122 3.21 -12.17 2.61
N ALA A 123 4.19 -12.08 3.52
CA ALA A 123 4.50 -10.82 4.19
C ALA A 123 5.15 -9.75 3.30
N ASP A 124 5.67 -10.12 2.13
CA ASP A 124 6.29 -9.22 1.16
C ASP A 124 5.30 -8.52 0.22
N VAL A 125 4.06 -9.03 0.10
CA VAL A 125 2.98 -8.40 -0.68
C VAL A 125 2.61 -7.06 -0.05
N ALA A 126 2.50 -5.99 -0.82
CA ALA A 126 2.13 -4.68 -0.27
C ALA A 126 0.64 -4.61 0.09
N ASP A 127 0.29 -3.98 1.21
CA ASP A 127 -1.10 -4.01 1.72
C ASP A 127 -2.08 -3.35 0.74
N SER A 128 -1.64 -2.28 0.07
CA SER A 128 -2.46 -1.59 -0.93
C SER A 128 -2.85 -2.46 -2.13
N THR A 129 -2.13 -3.55 -2.42
CA THR A 129 -2.39 -4.34 -3.64
C THR A 129 -3.58 -5.29 -3.51
N VAL A 130 -4.01 -5.62 -2.29
CA VAL A 130 -5.12 -6.56 -2.05
C VAL A 130 -6.47 -5.87 -1.84
N VAL A 131 -6.48 -4.54 -1.63
CA VAL A 131 -7.68 -3.80 -1.23
C VAL A 131 -8.81 -3.97 -2.24
N LEU A 132 -8.53 -3.82 -3.53
CA LEU A 132 -9.55 -3.92 -4.57
C LEU A 132 -10.18 -5.30 -4.62
N ASP A 133 -9.37 -6.36 -4.45
CA ASP A 133 -9.84 -7.74 -4.41
C ASP A 133 -10.70 -8.01 -3.18
N ILE A 134 -10.32 -7.46 -2.03
CA ILE A 134 -11.08 -7.57 -0.77
C ILE A 134 -12.43 -6.85 -0.90
N LEU A 135 -12.45 -5.61 -1.40
CA LEU A 135 -13.67 -4.83 -1.57
C LEU A 135 -14.60 -5.50 -2.58
N SER A 136 -14.07 -5.97 -3.74
CA SER A 136 -14.86 -6.66 -4.74
C SER A 136 -15.48 -7.95 -4.20
N GLN A 137 -14.67 -8.81 -3.56
CA GLN A 137 -15.16 -10.07 -3.02
C GLN A 137 -16.14 -9.88 -1.85
N THR A 138 -16.01 -8.80 -1.09
CA THR A 138 -16.98 -8.45 -0.07
C THR A 138 -18.30 -8.04 -0.72
N ASN A 139 -18.25 -7.14 -1.70
CA ASN A 139 -19.41 -6.64 -2.42
C ASN A 139 -20.22 -7.76 -3.11
N ASP A 140 -19.56 -8.84 -3.54
CA ASP A 140 -20.20 -9.99 -4.18
C ASP A 140 -21.23 -10.70 -3.29
N PHE A 141 -21.06 -10.69 -1.96
CA PHE A 141 -22.02 -11.31 -1.03
C PHE A 141 -22.69 -10.32 -0.08
N LEU A 142 -22.08 -9.18 0.20
CA LEU A 142 -22.61 -8.13 1.06
C LEU A 142 -22.27 -6.77 0.45
N SER A 143 -23.29 -6.05 -0.02
CA SER A 143 -23.09 -4.73 -0.66
C SER A 143 -22.31 -3.79 0.24
N ILE A 144 -21.32 -3.10 -0.33
CA ILE A 144 -20.54 -2.03 0.30
C ILE A 144 -20.81 -0.68 -0.38
N GLU A 145 -21.95 -0.55 -1.05
CA GLU A 145 -22.38 0.70 -1.68
C GLU A 145 -22.58 1.82 -0.63
N GLU A 146 -22.25 3.05 -1.02
CA GLU A 146 -22.26 4.26 -0.16
C GLU A 146 -21.39 4.13 1.11
N CYS A 147 -20.33 3.31 1.07
CA CYS A 147 -19.45 3.12 2.23
C CYS A 147 -18.52 4.31 2.50
N THR A 148 -18.19 4.48 3.79
CA THR A 148 -17.06 5.27 4.25
C THR A 148 -15.88 4.33 4.54
N PHE A 149 -14.83 4.43 3.74
CA PHE A 149 -13.66 3.54 3.80
C PHE A 149 -12.49 4.21 4.54
N PHE A 150 -12.04 3.59 5.63
CA PHE A 150 -10.84 3.99 6.37
C PHE A 150 -9.69 3.03 6.12
N ALA A 151 -8.49 3.60 5.95
CA ALA A 151 -7.28 2.80 5.91
C ALA A 151 -6.06 3.62 6.36
N ASP A 152 -4.98 2.93 6.68
CA ASP A 152 -3.71 3.54 7.03
C ASP A 152 -3.03 4.24 5.84
N LYS A 153 -2.00 5.05 6.12
CA LYS A 153 -1.25 5.78 5.08
C LYS A 153 -0.56 4.88 4.03
N GLY A 154 -0.34 3.60 4.34
CA GLY A 154 0.20 2.61 3.41
C GLY A 154 -0.76 2.29 2.26
N TYR A 155 -2.05 2.52 2.47
CA TYR A 155 -3.11 2.35 1.47
C TYR A 155 -3.37 3.62 0.64
N ASP A 156 -2.54 4.66 0.74
CA ASP A 156 -2.65 5.88 -0.07
C ASP A 156 -2.29 5.61 -1.55
N VAL A 157 -3.22 4.99 -2.27
CA VAL A 157 -3.08 4.59 -3.67
C VAL A 157 -4.31 5.01 -4.46
N LYS A 158 -4.07 5.76 -5.55
CA LYS A 158 -5.07 6.32 -6.46
C LYS A 158 -6.20 5.35 -6.84
N ALA A 159 -5.86 4.10 -7.17
CA ALA A 159 -6.82 3.10 -7.59
C ALA A 159 -7.87 2.77 -6.52
N ILE A 160 -7.51 2.87 -5.23
CA ILE A 160 -8.43 2.64 -4.11
C ILE A 160 -9.45 3.77 -4.04
N TYR A 161 -9.01 5.03 -4.09
CA TYR A 161 -9.92 6.19 -4.10
C TYR A 161 -10.91 6.13 -5.27
N ASN A 162 -10.41 5.85 -6.47
CA ASN A 162 -11.26 5.74 -7.65
C ASN A 162 -12.26 4.59 -7.53
N ALA A 163 -11.85 3.41 -7.04
CA ALA A 163 -12.77 2.30 -6.86
C ALA A 163 -13.86 2.61 -5.82
N VAL A 164 -13.49 3.14 -4.66
CA VAL A 164 -14.45 3.51 -3.60
C VAL A 164 -15.45 4.55 -4.11
N LYS A 165 -14.97 5.57 -4.82
CA LYS A 165 -15.85 6.61 -5.35
C LYS A 165 -16.70 6.16 -6.54
N ASP A 166 -16.06 5.62 -7.58
CA ASP A 166 -16.68 5.42 -8.89
C ASP A 166 -17.45 4.09 -8.98
N ILE A 167 -17.08 3.08 -8.18
CA ILE A 167 -17.74 1.75 -8.17
C ILE A 167 -18.70 1.64 -6.99
N TYR A 168 -18.26 2.05 -5.79
CA TYR A 168 -19.04 1.87 -4.56
C TYR A 168 -19.76 3.15 -4.11
N HIS A 169 -19.65 4.26 -4.85
CA HIS A 169 -20.29 5.55 -4.51
C HIS A 169 -19.98 6.03 -3.09
N GLY A 170 -18.81 5.64 -2.56
CA GLY A 170 -18.38 5.89 -1.21
C GLY A 170 -17.35 7.01 -1.07
N GLU A 171 -16.85 7.17 0.15
CA GLU A 171 -15.81 8.14 0.52
C GLU A 171 -14.60 7.48 1.16
N CYS A 172 -13.40 7.94 0.82
CA CYS A 172 -12.14 7.44 1.39
C CYS A 172 -11.55 8.40 2.41
N PHE A 173 -11.17 7.86 3.57
CA PHE A 173 -10.47 8.56 4.64
C PHE A 173 -9.11 7.89 4.90
N ILE A 174 -8.13 8.25 4.06
CA ILE A 174 -6.78 7.68 4.11
C ILE A 174 -5.77 8.83 4.31
N PRO A 175 -4.90 8.77 5.32
CA PRO A 175 -3.87 9.79 5.51
C PRO A 175 -2.86 9.82 4.34
N ILE A 176 -2.64 11.00 3.75
CA ILE A 176 -1.72 11.19 2.62
C ILE A 176 -0.29 10.72 2.97
N ASN A 177 0.26 9.85 2.14
CA ASN A 177 1.62 9.34 2.25
C ASN A 177 2.62 10.34 1.65
N LYS A 178 3.24 11.14 2.54
CA LYS A 178 4.24 12.15 2.14
C LYS A 178 5.59 11.58 1.70
N ARG A 179 5.78 10.25 1.70
CA ARG A 179 7.05 9.64 1.30
C ARG A 179 7.34 9.96 -0.16
N ASN A 180 8.56 10.38 -0.45
CA ASN A 180 9.03 10.75 -1.79
C ASN A 180 8.26 11.91 -2.47
N THR A 181 7.40 12.63 -1.75
CA THR A 181 6.71 13.81 -2.29
C THR A 181 7.72 14.94 -2.47
N LYS A 182 7.94 15.35 -3.71
CA LYS A 182 8.73 16.55 -4.03
C LYS A 182 7.79 17.74 -4.00
N ASN A 183 8.01 18.68 -3.09
CA ASN A 183 7.27 19.95 -3.07
C ASN A 183 8.17 21.09 -3.60
N PRO A 184 8.33 21.23 -4.94
CA PRO A 184 9.15 22.29 -5.49
C PRO A 184 8.54 23.65 -5.17
N LYS A 185 9.37 24.66 -4.92
CA LYS A 185 8.93 26.06 -4.87
C LYS A 185 8.18 26.41 -6.16
N LYS A 186 7.01 27.02 -6.02
CA LYS A 186 6.13 27.45 -7.12
C LYS A 186 5.77 28.92 -6.93
N LEU A 187 5.47 29.61 -8.02
CA LEU A 187 4.79 30.90 -7.99
C LEU A 187 3.34 30.72 -7.54
N SER A 188 2.68 31.83 -7.20
CA SER A 188 1.22 31.88 -6.93
C SER A 188 0.40 31.34 -8.11
N THR A 189 0.91 31.48 -9.34
CA THR A 189 0.32 30.91 -10.57
C THR A 189 0.57 29.41 -10.76
N GLY A 190 1.25 28.74 -9.82
CA GLY A 190 1.51 27.30 -9.85
C GLY A 190 2.74 26.88 -10.65
N HIS A 191 3.40 27.79 -11.36
CA HIS A 191 4.63 27.49 -12.12
C HIS A 191 5.81 27.19 -11.18
N PRO A 192 6.51 26.04 -11.37
CA PRO A 192 7.71 25.73 -10.61
C PRO A 192 8.82 26.77 -10.83
N ILE A 193 9.57 27.03 -9.77
CA ILE A 193 10.72 27.92 -9.76
C ILE A 193 11.99 27.07 -9.80
N CYS A 194 12.97 27.42 -10.63
CA CYS A 194 14.27 26.75 -10.64
C CYS A 194 15.17 27.19 -9.47
N GLU A 195 16.33 26.57 -9.31
CA GLU A 195 17.28 26.90 -8.23
C GLU A 195 17.81 28.34 -8.33
N ALA A 196 17.81 28.94 -9.53
CA ALA A 196 18.16 30.34 -9.73
C ALA A 196 17.00 31.32 -9.44
N GLY A 197 15.88 30.86 -8.86
CA GLY A 197 14.75 31.73 -8.54
C GLY A 197 13.87 32.12 -9.75
N LEU A 198 14.12 31.54 -10.93
CA LEU A 198 13.39 31.88 -12.15
C LEU A 198 12.19 30.97 -12.38
N ALA A 199 11.08 31.57 -12.83
CA ALA A 199 9.90 30.84 -13.28
C ALA A 199 10.23 29.95 -14.48
N MET A 200 9.90 28.66 -14.39
CA MET A 200 10.12 27.71 -15.48
C MET A 200 9.00 27.79 -16.52
N HIS A 201 9.33 27.58 -17.80
CA HIS A 201 8.34 27.56 -18.89
C HIS A 201 7.72 26.18 -19.08
N LYS A 202 6.43 26.15 -19.38
CA LYS A 202 5.67 24.95 -19.73
C LYS A 202 6.19 24.36 -21.05
N ASP A 203 6.58 23.08 -21.06
CA ASP A 203 7.26 22.41 -22.19
C ASP A 203 6.59 21.07 -22.55
N GLY A 204 5.29 21.12 -22.87
CA GLY A 204 4.51 19.94 -23.27
C GLY A 204 4.10 19.01 -22.11
N LYS A 205 3.22 18.07 -22.40
CA LYS A 205 2.77 17.03 -21.45
C LYS A 205 3.34 15.69 -21.85
N PHE A 206 3.52 14.82 -20.87
CA PHE A 206 3.94 13.44 -21.07
C PHE A 206 3.14 12.54 -20.15
N SER A 207 2.58 11.46 -20.69
CA SER A 207 1.80 10.48 -19.94
C SER A 207 2.57 9.17 -19.88
N ASP A 208 2.73 8.65 -18.67
CA ASP A 208 3.47 7.42 -18.38
C ASP A 208 2.95 6.78 -17.10
N ASN A 209 2.90 5.45 -17.05
CA ASN A 209 2.40 4.66 -15.91
C ASN A 209 1.07 5.20 -15.33
N GLY A 210 0.11 5.50 -16.20
CA GLY A 210 -1.22 5.99 -15.80
C GLY A 210 -1.22 7.39 -15.16
N ARG A 211 -0.16 8.19 -15.36
CA ARG A 211 -0.07 9.56 -14.83
C ARG A 211 0.31 10.54 -15.92
N THR A 212 -0.44 11.62 -16.03
CA THR A 212 -0.09 12.73 -16.92
C THR A 212 0.75 13.76 -16.18
N ARG A 213 1.91 14.12 -16.74
CA ARG A 213 2.85 15.07 -16.13
C ARG A 213 3.07 16.27 -17.04
N GLN A 214 2.91 17.45 -16.47
CA GLN A 214 3.33 18.69 -17.10
C GLN A 214 4.84 18.86 -16.95
N LYS A 215 5.54 18.93 -18.08
CA LYS A 215 6.96 19.24 -18.10
C LYS A 215 7.16 20.76 -18.02
N TYR A 216 8.15 21.17 -17.23
CA TYR A 216 8.62 22.53 -17.10
C TYR A 216 10.11 22.57 -17.37
N CYS A 217 10.56 23.54 -18.16
CA CYS A 217 11.96 23.71 -18.53
C CYS A 217 12.50 25.08 -18.14
N CYS A 218 13.82 25.14 -18.00
CA CYS A 218 14.55 26.39 -17.82
C CYS A 218 14.14 27.44 -18.88
N PRO A 219 13.93 28.71 -18.51
CA PRO A 219 13.62 29.75 -19.47
C PRO A 219 14.72 29.92 -20.53
N PHE A 220 15.97 29.63 -20.18
CA PHE A 220 17.10 29.67 -21.09
C PHE A 220 17.35 28.37 -21.87
N LYS A 221 16.41 27.41 -21.88
CA LYS A 221 16.60 26.06 -22.47
C LYS A 221 17.20 26.06 -23.89
N ARG A 222 16.81 27.04 -24.71
CA ARG A 222 17.25 27.22 -26.11
C ARG A 222 17.90 28.59 -26.33
N SER A 223 18.31 29.27 -25.27
CA SER A 223 18.89 30.61 -25.37
C SER A 223 20.24 30.54 -26.10
N LYS A 224 20.44 31.46 -27.06
CA LYS A 224 21.72 31.59 -27.79
C LYS A 224 22.72 32.47 -27.05
N SER A 225 22.23 33.49 -26.32
CA SER A 225 23.04 34.52 -25.65
C SER A 225 22.93 34.51 -24.13
N GLY A 226 21.79 34.10 -23.57
CA GLY A 226 21.53 34.08 -22.13
C GLY A 226 21.93 32.76 -21.45
N CYS A 227 22.52 32.87 -20.24
CA CYS A 227 22.90 31.73 -19.41
C CYS A 227 22.05 31.66 -18.13
N CYS A 228 21.59 30.47 -17.73
CA CYS A 228 20.93 30.29 -16.44
C CYS A 228 21.95 30.42 -15.31
N PRO A 229 21.73 31.28 -14.30
CA PRO A 229 22.61 31.38 -13.12
C PRO A 229 22.66 30.10 -12.29
N CYS A 230 21.72 29.17 -12.53
CA CYS A 230 21.59 27.92 -11.80
C CYS A 230 22.73 26.93 -12.01
N ASN A 231 23.66 27.20 -12.94
CA ASN A 231 24.80 26.34 -13.31
C ASN A 231 24.48 24.83 -13.33
N HIS A 232 23.30 24.50 -13.88
CA HIS A 232 22.76 23.15 -13.77
C HIS A 232 23.65 22.16 -14.55
N LYS A 233 23.89 20.95 -14.02
CA LYS A 233 24.77 19.95 -14.66
C LYS A 233 24.47 19.65 -16.13
N ASN A 234 23.21 19.75 -16.55
CA ASN A 234 22.78 19.56 -17.95
C ASN A 234 22.93 20.83 -18.81
N TRP A 235 23.70 21.83 -18.38
CA TRP A 235 23.92 23.06 -19.13
C TRP A 235 24.97 22.87 -20.24
N ASN A 236 26.13 22.33 -19.88
CA ASN A 236 27.27 22.11 -20.80
C ASN A 236 27.32 20.66 -21.33
N ASN A 237 26.16 20.08 -21.65
CA ASN A 237 26.05 18.67 -22.08
C ASN A 237 26.20 18.48 -23.61
N GLY A 238 26.65 19.49 -24.35
CA GLY A 238 26.76 19.46 -25.82
C GLY A 238 25.42 19.46 -26.58
N LYS A 239 24.27 19.49 -25.90
CA LYS A 239 22.94 19.43 -26.52
C LYS A 239 22.36 20.84 -26.75
N LYS A 240 21.46 20.95 -27.73
CA LYS A 240 20.68 22.19 -27.98
C LYS A 240 19.66 22.50 -26.88
N THR A 241 19.27 21.50 -26.08
CA THR A 241 18.35 21.66 -24.96
C THR A 241 19.12 21.59 -23.65
N ARG A 242 19.12 22.69 -22.91
CA ARG A 242 20.01 22.93 -21.77
C ARG A 242 19.24 23.30 -20.50
N GLY A 243 19.89 23.14 -19.35
CA GLY A 243 19.37 23.60 -18.06
C GLY A 243 18.44 22.62 -17.35
N CYS A 244 17.78 23.13 -16.31
CA CYS A 244 16.95 22.34 -15.41
C CYS A 244 15.60 21.96 -16.05
N THR A 245 15.06 20.81 -15.65
CA THR A 245 13.73 20.33 -16.01
C THR A 245 13.03 19.86 -14.75
N LYS A 246 11.75 20.23 -14.59
CA LYS A 246 10.88 19.76 -13.51
C LYS A 246 9.60 19.21 -14.12
N TYR A 247 8.94 18.33 -13.38
CA TYR A 247 7.68 17.74 -13.78
C TYR A 247 6.68 17.91 -12.64
N VAL A 248 5.47 18.34 -12.97
CA VAL A 248 4.35 18.42 -12.04
C VAL A 248 3.29 17.45 -12.54
N THR A 249 2.86 16.52 -11.69
CA THR A 249 1.73 15.64 -12.00
C THR A 249 0.49 16.51 -12.14
N LEU A 250 -0.24 16.35 -13.24
CA LEU A 250 -1.54 16.97 -13.41
C LEU A 250 -2.57 16.04 -12.77
N PRO A 251 -3.43 16.55 -11.87
CA PRO A 251 -4.55 15.76 -11.38
C PRO A 251 -5.51 15.53 -12.54
N ASP A 252 -5.79 14.27 -12.82
CA ASP A 252 -6.79 13.80 -13.78
C ASP A 252 -8.02 13.20 -13.09
N ASP A 253 -7.94 12.96 -11.77
CA ASP A 253 -8.90 12.18 -10.99
C ASP A 253 -9.19 12.86 -9.64
N TYR A 254 -10.01 12.20 -8.81
CA TYR A 254 -10.45 12.66 -7.49
C TYR A 254 -9.32 12.74 -6.46
#